data_AF-A0A2V9UMI2-F1
#
_entry.id   AF-A0A2V9UMI2-F1
#
_cell.length_a   1.000
_cell.length_b   1.000
_cell.length_c   1.000
_cell.angle_alpha   90.00
_cell.angle_beta   90.00
_cell.angle_gamma   90.00
#
_symmetry.space_group_name_H-M   'P 1'
#
loop_
_entity.id
_entity.type
_entity.pdbx_description
1 polymer ?
#
loop_
_entity_poly.entity_id
_entity_poly.type
_entity_poly.pdbx_seq_one_letter_code
_entity_poly.pdbx_strand_id
1 'polypeptide(L)'
;MDSVTTYRTNPGTAVVLVTVFAESTKNRLERQAVVKLRKGGTETAIWQTTDERSLAAFTNIGFGNYEIEVSAVGYLSLQKEMPVGD
;
A
#
# COMPACT_ATOMS: atom_id res chain seq x y z
N MET A 1 17.05 -6.86 16.40
CA MET A 1 17.64 -7.37 15.15
C MET A 1 17.16 -6.46 14.05
N ASP A 2 18.04 -5.67 13.43
CA ASP A 2 17.67 -4.88 12.26
C ASP A 2 17.49 -5.81 11.07
N SER A 3 16.24 -6.03 10.65
CA SER A 3 15.94 -6.83 9.46
C SER A 3 15.99 -5.93 8.23
N VAL A 4 16.97 -6.14 7.35
CA VAL A 4 16.96 -5.52 6.02
C VAL A 4 15.93 -6.23 5.15
N THR A 5 15.02 -5.48 4.53
CA THR A 5 14.10 -5.99 3.52
C THR A 5 14.46 -5.39 2.17
N THR A 6 14.62 -6.23 1.15
CA THR A 6 14.93 -5.81 -0.22
C THR A 6 13.73 -6.06 -1.13
N TYR A 7 13.31 -5.04 -1.87
CA TYR A 7 12.27 -5.14 -2.89
C TYR A 7 12.90 -5.06 -4.27
N ARG A 8 12.60 -6.03 -5.14
CA ARG A 8 13.03 -6.02 -6.54
C ARG A 8 11.88 -5.55 -7.42
N THR A 9 12.19 -4.72 -8.41
CA THR A 9 11.23 -4.22 -9.39
C THR A 9 11.89 -4.15 -10.77
N ASN A 10 11.09 -4.26 -11.82
CA ASN A 10 11.56 -4.18 -13.20
C ASN A 10 11.97 -2.74 -13.57
N PRO A 11 12.90 -2.54 -14.53
CA PRO A 11 13.18 -1.22 -15.08
C PRO A 11 11.91 -0.50 -15.57
N GLY A 12 11.82 0.81 -15.34
CA GLY A 12 10.63 1.61 -15.72
C GLY A 12 9.39 1.37 -14.84
N THR A 13 9.57 0.80 -13.65
CA THR A 13 8.50 0.60 -12.65
C THR A 13 8.97 1.05 -11.26
N ALA A 14 8.01 1.20 -10.34
CA ALA A 14 8.23 1.59 -8.96
C ALA A 14 7.91 0.46 -7.97
N VAL A 15 8.43 0.63 -6.76
CA VAL A 15 7.97 -0.06 -5.55
C VAL A 15 7.07 0.91 -4.77
N VAL A 16 5.85 0.48 -4.44
CA VAL A 16 4.93 1.23 -3.59
C VAL A 16 4.84 0.54 -2.24
N LEU A 17 5.20 1.27 -1.18
CA LEU A 17 5.15 0.81 0.19
C LEU A 17 4.07 1.56 0.96
N VAL A 18 3.08 0.85 1.49
CA VAL A 18 1.97 1.43 2.25
C VAL A 18 2.07 0.94 3.69
N THR A 19 2.45 1.84 4.60
CA THR A 19 2.39 1.57 6.05
C THR A 19 1.08 2.11 6.61
N VAL A 20 0.34 1.26 7.32
CA VAL A 20 -0.97 1.60 7.88
C VAL A 20 -0.84 1.95 9.37
N PHE A 21 -1.43 3.06 9.76
CA PHE A 21 -1.45 3.56 11.14
C PHE A 21 -2.88 3.69 11.64
N ALA A 22 -3.09 3.43 12.93
CA ALA A 22 -4.36 3.74 13.58
C ALA A 22 -4.51 5.25 13.75
N GLU A 23 -5.65 5.81 13.33
CA GLU A 23 -5.84 7.26 13.33
C GLU A 23 -5.79 7.88 14.73
N SER A 24 -6.34 7.18 15.74
CA SER A 24 -6.46 7.65 17.11
C SER A 24 -5.11 7.75 17.83
N THR A 25 -4.26 6.74 17.68
CA THR A 25 -2.99 6.65 18.42
C THR A 25 -1.79 7.08 17.58
N LYS A 26 -1.93 7.13 16.25
CA LYS A 26 -0.85 7.30 15.27
C LYS A 26 0.22 6.21 15.33
N ASN A 27 -0.01 5.12 16.06
CA ASN A 27 0.83 3.93 16.04
C ASN A 27 0.52 3.08 14.79
N ARG A 28 1.44 2.18 14.43
CA ARG A 28 1.18 1.16 13.40
C ARG A 28 -0.10 0.40 13.76
N LEU A 29 -0.94 0.17 12.77
CA LEU A 29 -2.21 -0.51 13.00
C LEU A 29 -1.94 -1.96 13.41
N GLU A 30 -2.33 -2.33 14.63
CA GLU A 30 -2.10 -3.68 15.16
C GLU A 30 -2.94 -4.76 14.47
N ARG A 31 -4.01 -4.36 13.76
CA ARG A 31 -4.82 -5.26 12.94
C ARG A 31 -4.28 -5.37 11.52
N GLN A 32 -4.41 -6.55 10.94
CA GLN A 32 -4.18 -6.74 9.52
C GLN A 32 -5.17 -5.87 8.72
N ALA A 33 -4.63 -5.11 7.76
CA ALA A 33 -5.39 -4.35 6.78
C ALA A 33 -5.23 -4.97 5.40
N VAL A 34 -6.24 -4.76 4.56
CA VAL A 34 -6.21 -5.03 3.13
C VAL A 34 -6.02 -3.71 2.40
N VAL A 35 -4.98 -3.64 1.57
CA VAL A 35 -4.65 -2.50 0.74
C VAL A 35 -4.95 -2.82 -0.71
N LYS A 36 -5.80 -2.02 -1.34
CA LYS A 36 -6.07 -1.99 -2.77
C LYS A 36 -5.22 -0.92 -3.42
N LEU A 37 -4.60 -1.25 -4.55
CA LEU A 37 -3.98 -0.27 -5.44
C LEU A 37 -4.64 -0.38 -6.82
N ARG A 38 -5.30 0.69 -7.27
CA ARG A 38 -6.01 0.74 -8.55
C ARG A 38 -5.45 1.85 -9.41
N LYS A 39 -5.08 1.55 -10.66
CA LYS A 39 -4.63 2.60 -11.59
C LYS A 39 -5.84 3.42 -12.06
N GLY A 40 -5.74 4.75 -11.98
CA GLY A 40 -6.79 5.67 -12.38
C GLY A 40 -7.22 5.43 -13.83
N GLY A 41 -8.54 5.49 -14.08
CA GLY A 41 -9.12 5.23 -15.39
C GLY A 41 -9.08 3.76 -15.84
N THR A 42 -8.65 2.83 -14.97
CA THR A 42 -8.68 1.39 -15.25
C THR A 42 -9.51 0.64 -14.20
N GLU A 43 -10.04 -0.52 -14.60
CA GLU A 43 -10.71 -1.46 -13.68
C GLU A 43 -9.71 -2.41 -13.00
N THR A 44 -8.43 -2.34 -13.35
CA THR A 44 -7.41 -3.23 -12.79
C THR A 44 -6.98 -2.74 -11.42
N ALA A 45 -7.19 -3.60 -10.41
CA ALA A 45 -6.72 -3.39 -9.06
C ALA A 45 -5.89 -4.60 -8.60
N ILE A 46 -4.85 -4.32 -7.85
CA ILE A 46 -4.06 -5.32 -7.13
C ILE A 46 -4.27 -5.15 -5.63
N TRP A 47 -4.20 -6.25 -4.91
CA TRP A 47 -4.52 -6.30 -3.49
C TRP A 47 -3.36 -6.93 -2.72
N GLN A 48 -3.05 -6.38 -1.55
CA GLN A 48 -2.09 -6.93 -0.61
C GLN A 48 -2.60 -6.76 0.81
N THR A 49 -2.37 -7.77 1.66
CA THR A 49 -2.54 -7.62 3.10
C THR A 49 -1.29 -7.03 3.72
N THR A 50 -1.44 -6.25 4.79
CA THR A 50 -0.29 -5.81 5.57
C THR A 50 0.37 -6.98 6.31
N ASP A 51 1.70 -6.92 6.45
CA ASP A 51 2.49 -7.84 7.27
C ASP A 51 2.47 -7.44 8.78
N GLU A 52 3.28 -8.11 9.60
CA GLU A 52 3.43 -7.84 11.05
C GLU A 52 3.96 -6.43 11.35
N ARG A 53 4.49 -5.72 10.36
CA ARG A 53 4.92 -4.32 10.45
C ARG A 53 3.83 -3.38 9.97
N SER A 54 2.60 -3.85 9.76
CA SER A 54 1.50 -3.07 9.19
C SER A 54 1.85 -2.50 7.81
N LEU A 55 2.70 -3.20 7.05
CA LEU A 55 3.21 -2.78 5.75
C LEU A 55 2.65 -3.66 4.63
N ALA A 56 2.11 -3.05 3.58
CA ALA A 56 1.84 -3.70 2.31
C ALA A 56 2.84 -3.21 1.25
N ALA A 57 3.47 -4.13 0.52
CA ALA A 57 4.46 -3.82 -0.50
C ALA A 57 3.98 -4.28 -1.88
N PHE A 58 4.05 -3.38 -2.85
CA PHE A 58 3.71 -3.64 -4.25
C PHE A 58 4.93 -3.37 -5.12
N THR A 59 5.33 -4.36 -5.91
CA THR A 59 6.46 -4.26 -6.85
C THR A 59 5.96 -4.27 -8.29
N ASN A 60 6.77 -3.79 -9.22
CA ASN A 60 6.46 -3.72 -10.66
C ASN A 60 5.28 -2.80 -10.96
N ILE A 61 5.15 -1.70 -10.21
CA ILE A 61 4.07 -0.73 -10.42
C ILE A 61 4.49 0.24 -11.52
N GLY A 62 3.81 0.19 -12.66
CA GLY A 62 4.05 1.15 -13.73
C GLY A 62 3.65 2.57 -13.33
N PHE A 63 4.29 3.58 -13.90
CA PHE A 63 4.00 4.97 -13.56
C PHE A 63 2.58 5.41 -13.96
N GLY A 64 2.06 6.42 -13.25
CA GLY A 64 0.74 7.00 -13.43
C GLY A 64 0.04 7.34 -12.11
N ASN A 65 -1.21 7.76 -12.19
CA ASN A 65 -2.02 8.07 -11.01
C ASN A 65 -2.75 6.83 -10.51
N TYR A 66 -2.74 6.63 -9.19
CA TYR A 66 -3.38 5.50 -8.53
C TYR A 66 -4.30 5.98 -7.42
N GLU A 67 -5.33 5.18 -7.17
CA GLU A 67 -6.13 5.23 -5.96
C GLU A 67 -5.67 4.10 -5.03
N ILE A 68 -5.39 4.47 -3.79
CA ILE A 68 -5.09 3.55 -2.69
C ILE A 68 -6.33 3.48 -1.81
N GLU A 69 -6.84 2.28 -1.57
CA GLU A 69 -7.89 2.04 -0.58
C GLU A 69 -7.34 1.14 0.52
N VAL A 70 -7.56 1.50 1.78
CA VAL A 70 -7.16 0.71 2.95
C VAL A 70 -8.41 0.36 3.74
N SER A 71 -8.60 -0.93 4.00
CA SER A 71 -9.70 -1.45 4.82
C SER A 71 -9.18 -2.39 5.90
N ALA A 72 -9.79 -2.34 7.08
CA ALA A 72 -9.48 -3.25 8.18
C ALA A 72 -10.73 -3.49 9.02
N VAL A 73 -10.88 -4.68 9.58
CA VAL A 73 -12.04 -5.04 10.40
C VAL A 73 -12.13 -4.12 11.61
N GLY A 74 -13.30 -3.49 11.79
CA GLY A 74 -13.56 -2.56 12.89
C GLY A 74 -13.05 -1.13 12.67
N TYR A 75 -12.60 -0.80 11.46
CA TYR A 75 -12.19 0.55 11.07
C TYR A 75 -12.97 1.01 9.85
N LEU A 76 -13.13 2.34 9.72
CA LEU A 76 -13.60 2.93 8.47
C LEU A 76 -12.53 2.80 7.39
N SER A 77 -12.96 2.55 6.16
CA SER A 77 -12.04 2.48 5.02
C SER A 77 -11.59 3.87 4.61
N LEU A 78 -10.34 3.99 4.19
CA LEU A 78 -9.75 5.23 3.70
C LEU A 78 -9.39 5.08 2.23
N GLN A 79 -9.70 6.09 1.41
CA GLN A 79 -9.28 6.19 0.02
C GLN A 79 -8.41 7.44 -0.20
N LYS A 80 -7.38 7.31 -1.03
CA LYS A 80 -6.49 8.42 -1.38
C LYS A 80 -5.91 8.27 -2.78
N GLU A 81 -5.87 9.36 -3.53
CA GLU A 81 -5.15 9.42 -4.81
C GLU A 81 -3.66 9.72 -4.61
N MET A 82 -2.81 9.08 -5.41
CA MET A 82 -1.37 9.22 -5.35
C MET A 82 -0.73 9.05 -6.76
N PRO A 83 0.09 10.00 -7.22
CA PRO A 83 0.94 9.79 -8.38
C PRO A 83 2.07 8.81 -8.05
N VAL A 84 2.39 7.91 -8.99
CA VAL A 84 3.54 7.02 -8.95
C VAL A 84 4.43 7.36 -10.16
N GLY A 85 5.63 7.86 -9.90
CA GLY A 85 6.58 8.33 -10.90
C GLY A 85 7.71 9.13 -10.25
N ASP A 86 8.69 9.55 -11.05
CA ASP A 86 9.70 10.54 -10.67
C ASP A 86 9.12 11.96 -10.60
#